data_AF-A0A2H0L5N2-F1
#
_entry.id   AF-A0A2H0L5N2-F1
#
_cell.length_a   1.000
_cell.length_b   1.000
_cell.length_c   1.000
_cell.angle_alpha   90.00
_cell.angle_beta   90.00
_cell.angle_gamma   90.00
#
_symmetry.space_group_name_H-M   'P 1'
#
loop_
_entity.id
_entity.type
_entity.pdbx_description
1 polymer ?
#
loop_
_entity_poly.entity_id
_entity_poly.type
_entity_poly.pdbx_seq_one_letter_code
_entity_poly.pdbx_strand_id
1 'polypeptide(L)'
;TKGWGTIERIFELDNQIDPQRNYSLFLVHHLSLGETQQPIEGRGVAPQVDLTAENWPEQLQADYDASDSLINAVEEIWFGA
;
A
#
# COMPACT_ATOMS: atom_id res chain seq x y z
N THR A 1 -1.11 3.05 -4.43
CA THR A 1 -1.60 1.87 -3.66
C THR A 1 -2.70 2.30 -2.69
N LYS A 2 -3.31 1.38 -1.92
CA LYS A 2 -4.44 1.69 -1.00
C LYS A 2 -4.10 2.63 0.17
N GLY A 3 -2.83 2.75 0.55
CA GLY A 3 -2.42 3.65 1.62
C GLY A 3 -2.75 3.21 3.03
N TRP A 4 -2.61 1.91 3.30
CA TRP A 4 -2.68 1.39 4.66
C TRP A 4 -1.26 1.30 5.23
N GLY A 5 -0.97 2.15 6.22
CA GLY A 5 0.34 2.28 6.86
C GLY A 5 0.30 2.16 8.38
N THR A 6 -0.86 1.90 8.98
CA THR A 6 -1.00 1.71 10.43
C THR A 6 -0.52 0.33 10.89
N ILE A 7 0.08 0.29 12.08
CA ILE A 7 0.26 -0.94 12.86
C ILE A 7 -0.70 -0.86 14.03
N GLU A 8 -1.70 -1.73 14.04
CA GLU A 8 -2.71 -1.76 15.09
C GLU A 8 -2.40 -2.78 16.18
N ARG A 9 -2.92 -2.50 17.37
CA ARG A 9 -2.82 -3.40 18.51
C ARG A 9 -4.12 -3.40 19.31
N ILE A 10 -4.41 -4.57 19.87
CA ILE A 10 -5.47 -4.75 20.87
C ILE A 10 -4.86 -4.53 22.25
N PHE A 11 -5.49 -3.67 23.04
CA PHE A 11 -5.15 -3.40 24.43
C PHE A 11 -6.27 -3.90 25.31
N GLU A 12 -5.95 -4.84 26.21
CA GLU A 12 -6.88 -5.27 27.23
C GLU A 12 -7.14 -4.14 28.22
N LEU A 13 -8.37 -4.05 28.71
CA LEU A 13 -8.74 -3.10 29.75
C LEU A 13 -8.57 -3.77 31.11
N ASP A 14 -7.77 -3.19 31.99
CA ASP A 14 -7.68 -3.68 33.38
C ASP A 14 -9.00 -3.46 34.12
N ASN A 15 -9.66 -2.32 33.86
CA ASN A 15 -10.95 -1.97 34.44
C ASN A 15 -12.06 -2.22 33.42
N GLN A 16 -12.86 -3.26 33.67
CA GLN A 16 -13.96 -3.66 32.79
C GLN A 16 -15.23 -2.86 33.07
N ILE A 17 -15.94 -2.50 31.99
CA ILE A 17 -17.20 -1.73 32.06
C ILE A 17 -18.32 -2.57 32.67
N ASP A 18 -18.31 -3.88 32.41
CA ASP A 18 -19.27 -4.86 32.91
C ASP A 18 -18.50 -6.12 33.34
N PRO A 19 -18.65 -6.60 34.59
CA PRO A 19 -17.92 -7.76 35.09
C PRO A 19 -18.25 -9.08 34.38
N GLN A 20 -19.31 -9.15 33.58
CA GLN A 20 -19.66 -10.36 32.81
C GLN A 20 -19.11 -10.36 31.38
N ARG A 21 -18.39 -9.30 30.98
CA ARG A 21 -17.89 -9.11 29.61
C ARG A 21 -16.44 -8.65 29.62
N ASN A 22 -15.69 -9.12 28.63
CA ASN A 22 -14.31 -8.67 28.40
C ASN A 22 -14.31 -7.67 27.25
N TYR A 23 -13.88 -6.45 27.55
CA TYR A 23 -13.68 -5.39 26.59
C TYR A 23 -12.18 -5.18 26.37
N SER A 24 -11.85 -4.82 25.14
CA SER A 24 -10.51 -4.43 24.71
C SER A 24 -10.62 -3.28 23.71
N LEU A 25 -9.57 -2.47 23.63
CA LEU A 25 -9.49 -1.37 22.68
C LEU A 25 -8.62 -1.77 21.49
N PHE A 26 -9.14 -1.63 20.28
CA PHE A 26 -8.36 -1.72 19.07
C PHE A 26 -7.92 -0.32 18.66
N LEU A 27 -6.61 -0.07 18.69
CA LEU A 27 -6.04 1.25 18.44
C LEU A 27 -4.88 1.17 17.45
N VAL A 28 -4.66 2.26 16.73
CA VAL A 28 -3.42 2.49 15.99
C VAL A 28 -2.29 2.71 16.99
N HIS A 29 -1.24 1.90 16.89
CA HIS A 29 -0.07 1.97 17.75
C HIS A 29 1.13 2.63 17.06
N HIS A 30 1.30 2.42 15.76
CA HIS A 30 2.32 3.12 14.97
C HIS A 30 1.82 3.51 13.59
N LEU A 31 2.53 4.47 12.99
CA LEU A 31 2.42 4.84 11.59
C LEU A 31 3.71 4.49 10.87
N SER A 32 3.59 3.82 9.74
CA SER A 32 4.66 3.62 8.78
C SER A 32 4.85 4.91 7.98
N LEU A 33 6.08 5.40 7.94
CA LEU A 33 6.45 6.60 7.20
C LEU A 33 7.14 6.20 5.89
N GLY A 34 6.85 6.94 4.82
CA GLY A 34 7.60 6.85 3.58
C GLY A 34 8.95 7.58 3.66
N GLU A 35 9.70 7.55 2.57
CA GLU A 35 11.05 8.13 2.49
C GLU A 35 11.09 9.65 2.76
N THR A 36 9.99 10.35 2.47
CA THR A 36 9.81 11.78 2.77
C THR A 36 9.33 12.05 4.21
N GLN A 37 9.35 11.02 5.07
CA GLN A 37 8.83 11.04 6.45
C GLN A 37 7.33 11.37 6.56
N GLN A 38 6.60 11.35 5.45
CA GLN A 38 5.15 11.46 5.46
C GLN A 38 4.51 10.09 5.72
N PRO A 39 3.39 10.02 6.46
CA PRO A 39 2.68 8.76 6.66
C PRO A 39 2.26 8.13 5.35
N ILE A 40 2.41 6.81 5.25
CA ILE A 40 1.80 6.02 4.17
C ILE A 40 0.27 6.00 4.35
N GLU A 41 -0.22 6.08 5.59
CA GLU A 41 -1.64 6.08 5.92
C GLU A 41 -2.41 7.18 5.17
N GLY A 42 -3.46 6.80 4.44
CA GLY A 42 -4.30 7.70 3.63
C GLY A 42 -3.64 8.24 2.35
N ARG A 43 -2.36 7.94 2.10
CA ARG A 43 -1.62 8.43 0.91
C ARG A 43 -1.16 7.32 -0.02
N GLY A 44 -0.72 6.20 0.56
CA GLY A 44 -0.12 5.10 -0.18
C GLY A 44 1.21 5.45 -0.81
N VAL A 45 1.57 4.59 -1.76
CA VAL A 45 2.77 4.71 -2.58
C VAL A 45 2.29 4.97 -4.01
N ALA A 46 2.79 6.05 -4.60
CA ALA A 46 2.63 6.34 -6.01
C ALA A 46 3.68 5.52 -6.78
N PRO A 47 3.30 4.74 -7.80
CA PRO A 47 4.27 4.05 -8.64
C PRO A 47 5.02 5.07 -9.51
N GLN A 48 6.25 4.72 -9.89
CA GLN A 48 7.06 5.51 -10.80
C GLN A 48 6.52 5.46 -12.23
N VAL A 49 6.01 4.29 -12.65
CA VAL A 49 5.31 4.10 -13.92
C VAL A 49 3.86 3.72 -13.62
N ASP A 50 2.92 4.53 -14.12
CA ASP A 50 1.49 4.25 -14.00
C ASP A 50 1.02 3.41 -15.18
N LEU A 51 0.82 2.11 -14.95
CA LEU A 51 0.33 1.17 -15.97
C LEU A 51 -1.07 1.51 -16.48
N THR A 52 -1.82 2.42 -15.85
CA THR A 52 -3.12 2.87 -16.36
C THR A 52 -3.01 4.01 -17.37
N ALA A 53 -1.84 4.63 -17.50
CA ALA A 53 -1.58 5.67 -18.51
C ALA A 53 -1.44 5.03 -19.90
N GLU A 54 -2.00 5.65 -20.93
CA GLU A 54 -1.93 5.12 -22.30
C GLU A 54 -0.49 4.92 -22.80
N ASN A 55 0.45 5.73 -22.29
CA ASN A 55 1.86 5.72 -22.69
C ASN A 55 2.79 5.03 -21.67
N TRP A 56 2.25 4.15 -20.82
CA TRP A 56 3.06 3.42 -19.85
C TRP A 56 4.20 2.58 -20.49
N PRO A 57 4.05 1.96 -21.69
CA PRO A 57 5.14 1.20 -22.29
C PRO A 57 6.32 2.09 -22.65
N GLU A 58 6.07 3.26 -23.24
CA GLU A 58 7.09 4.22 -23.61
C GLU A 58 7.79 4.80 -22.37
N GLN A 59 7.04 5.05 -21.29
CA GLN A 59 7.63 5.47 -20.00
C GLN A 59 8.56 4.40 -19.44
N LEU A 60 8.11 3.13 -19.44
CA LEU A 60 8.90 2.03 -18.91
C LEU A 60 10.18 1.81 -19.74
N GLN A 61 10.10 1.95 -21.06
CA GLN A 61 11.27 1.89 -21.94
C GLN A 61 12.22 3.07 -21.71
N ALA A 62 11.70 4.29 -21.59
CA ALA A 62 12.52 5.49 -21.41
C ALA A 62 13.24 5.55 -20.06
N ASP A 63 12.54 5.20 -18.98
CA ASP A 63 13.06 5.37 -17.61
C ASP A 63 13.90 4.18 -17.13
N TYR A 64 13.68 2.99 -17.72
CA TYR A 64 14.29 1.74 -17.25
C TYR A 64 14.95 0.88 -18.35
N ASP A 65 15.05 1.37 -19.60
CA ASP A 65 15.56 0.61 -20.75
C ASP A 65 14.88 -0.76 -20.89
N ALA A 66 13.56 -0.77 -20.65
CA ALA A 66 12.77 -1.98 -20.66
C ALA A 66 12.72 -2.61 -22.05
N SER A 67 12.97 -3.91 -22.13
CA SER A 67 12.89 -4.68 -23.37
C SER A 67 11.43 -4.95 -23.75
N ASP A 68 11.20 -5.17 -25.04
CA ASP A 68 9.90 -5.59 -25.57
C ASP A 68 9.37 -6.85 -24.85
N SER A 69 10.26 -7.76 -24.46
CA SER A 69 9.88 -8.96 -23.71
C SER A 69 9.31 -8.65 -22.32
N LEU A 70 9.83 -7.60 -21.64
CA LEU A 70 9.30 -7.17 -20.34
C LEU A 70 7.95 -6.47 -20.52
N ILE A 71 7.84 -5.60 -21.53
CA ILE A 71 6.58 -4.91 -21.87
C ILE A 71 5.49 -5.95 -22.16
N ASN A 72 5.76 -6.91 -23.04
CA ASN A 72 4.81 -7.98 -23.38
C ASN A 72 4.43 -8.83 -22.15
N ALA A 73 5.37 -9.13 -21.26
CA ALA A 73 5.08 -9.88 -20.04
C ALA A 73 4.17 -9.08 -19.08
N VAL A 74 4.36 -7.76 -18.98
CA VAL A 74 3.45 -6.89 -18.22
C VAL A 74 2.07 -6.87 -18.86
N GLU A 75 2.00 -6.81 -20.20
CA GLU A 75 0.73 -6.86 -20.92
C GLU A 75 -0.05 -8.15 -20.66
N GLU A 76 0.62 -9.30 -20.79
CA GLU A 76 0.04 -10.63 -20.54
C GLU A 76 -0.46 -10.76 -19.09
N ILE A 77 0.37 -10.40 -18.10
CA ILE A 77 0.06 -10.61 -16.68
C ILE A 77 -1.00 -9.63 -16.18
N TRP A 78 -0.91 -8.36 -16.57
CA TRP A 78 -1.71 -7.30 -15.97
C TRP A 78 -3.03 -7.07 -16.71
N PHE A 79 -3.03 -7.23 -18.04
CA PHE A 79 -4.22 -6.99 -18.86
C PHE A 79 -4.84 -8.27 -19.43
N GLY A 80 -4.16 -9.42 -19.33
CA GLY A 80 -4.69 -10.71 -19.77
C GLY A 80 -4.82 -10.86 -21.28
N ALA A 81 -3.92 -10.20 -22.03
CA ALA A 81 -3.84 -10.31 -23.48
C ALA A 81 -3.32 -11.68 -23.94
#